data_AF-E9IQC2-F1
#
_entry.id   AF-E9IQC2-F1
#
_cell.length_a   1.000
_cell.length_b   1.000
_cell.length_c   1.000
_cell.angle_alpha   90.00
_cell.angle_beta   90.00
_cell.angle_gamma   90.00
#
_symmetry.space_group_name_H-M   'P 1'
#
loop_
_entity.id
_entity.type
_entity.pdbx_description
1 polymer ?
#
loop_
_entity_poly.entity_id
_entity_poly.type
_entity_poly.pdbx_seq_one_letter_code
_entity_poly.pdbx_strand_id
1 'polypeptide(L)' 'MVGCNKNVYTELKKEVPHFILIQCVCHSVQLTTNHACKECLLRNLEFLIYETYNWFSMSSNRQFAYK' A
#
# COMPACT_ATOMS: atom_id res chain seq x y z
N MET A 1 7.60 -3.73 5.40
CA MET A 1 8.92 -4.13 5.95
C MET A 1 9.26 -3.24 7.13
N VAL A 2 9.96 -3.75 8.14
CA VAL A 2 10.46 -2.93 9.25
C VAL A 2 11.93 -2.60 8.95
N GLY A 3 12.34 -1.34 9.12
CA GLY A 3 13.73 -0.92 8.85
C GLY A 3 14.74 -1.69 9.70
N CYS A 4 16.03 -1.60 9.37
CA CYS A 4 17.09 -2.26 10.15
C CYS A 4 17.52 -1.45 11.40
N ASN A 5 17.32 -0.13 11.39
CA ASN A 5 17.82 0.78 12.44
C ASN A 5 16.71 1.66 13.02
N LYS A 6 16.76 1.91 14.34
CA LYS A 6 15.96 2.92 15.07
C LYS A 6 14.47 2.96 14.71
N ASN A 7 13.84 1.80 14.64
CA ASN A 7 12.39 1.68 14.47
C ASN A 7 11.73 1.11 15.74
N VAL A 8 10.39 1.20 15.74
CA VAL A 8 9.54 0.77 16.86
C VAL A 8 9.85 -0.67 17.29
N TYR A 9 10.02 -1.60 16.35
CA TYR A 9 10.37 -2.99 16.69
C TYR A 9 11.74 -3.08 17.34
N THR A 10 12.76 -2.44 16.78
CA THR A 10 14.13 -2.50 17.31
C THR A 10 14.27 -1.89 18.70
N GLU A 11 13.49 -0.85 19.02
CA GLU A 11 13.48 -0.26 20.37
C GLU A 11 12.68 -1.12 21.36
N LEU A 12 11.48 -1.59 20.98
CA LEU A 12 10.66 -2.46 21.84
C LEU A 12 11.31 -3.82 22.12
N LYS A 13 12.11 -4.34 21.18
CA LYS A 13 12.85 -5.60 21.37
C LYS A 13 13.93 -5.50 22.45
N LYS A 14 14.46 -4.29 22.72
CA LYS A 14 15.43 -4.06 23.81
C LYS A 14 14.78 -4.19 25.18
N GLU A 15 13.55 -3.71 25.33
CA GLU A 15 12.80 -3.76 26.59
C GLU A 15 12.10 -5.11 26.78
N VAL A 16 11.62 -5.71 25.68
CA VAL A 16 10.89 -6.98 25.69
C VAL A 16 11.59 -7.99 24.77
N PRO A 17 12.51 -8.83 25.28
CA PRO A 17 13.30 -9.75 24.45
C PRO A 17 12.46 -10.83 23.77
N HIS A 18 11.27 -11.15 24.29
CA HIS A 18 10.33 -12.11 23.70
C HIS A 18 9.39 -11.52 22.64
N PHE A 19 9.57 -10.24 22.27
CA PHE A 19 8.71 -9.58 21.29
C PHE A 19 8.84 -10.21 19.90
N ILE A 20 7.74 -10.66 19.30
CA ILE A 20 7.73 -11.34 18.00
C ILE A 20 7.27 -10.36 16.92
N LEU A 21 8.05 -10.22 15.85
CA LEU A 21 7.62 -9.49 14.66
C LEU A 21 6.87 -10.44 13.71
N ILE A 22 5.58 -10.18 13.52
CA ILE A 22 4.80 -10.84 12.48
C ILE A 22 4.93 -10.02 11.20
N GLN A 23 5.50 -10.61 10.15
CA GLN A 23 5.65 -9.94 8.86
C GLN A 23 4.33 -10.01 8.07
N CYS A 24 3.78 -8.87 7.67
CA CYS A 24 2.61 -8.82 6.78
C CYS A 24 3.05 -8.89 5.32
N VAL A 25 2.68 -9.99 4.66
CA VAL A 25 2.87 -10.21 3.22
C VAL A 25 2.19 -9.11 2.40
N CYS A 26 1.02 -8.68 2.84
CA CYS A 26 0.22 -7.60 2.29
C CYS A 26 1.03 -6.31 2.03
N HIS A 27 1.85 -5.88 3.00
CA HIS A 27 2.68 -4.69 2.84
C HIS A 27 3.82 -4.94 1.84
N SER A 28 4.45 -6.13 1.90
CA SER A 28 5.51 -6.49 0.94
C SER A 28 5.00 -6.49 -0.49
N VAL A 29 3.83 -7.10 -0.74
CA VAL A 29 3.16 -7.08 -2.04
C VAL A 29 2.87 -5.65 -2.48
N GLN A 30 2.27 -4.84 -1.61
CA GLN A 30 1.99 -3.43 -1.90
C GLN A 30 3.26 -2.67 -2.34
N LEU A 31 4.38 -2.85 -1.64
CA LEU A 31 5.65 -2.18 -1.99
C LEU A 31 6.17 -2.65 -3.35
N THR A 32 6.19 -3.96 -3.60
CA THR A 32 6.67 -4.51 -4.88
C THR A 32 5.80 -4.04 -6.04
N THR A 33 4.47 -4.04 -5.88
CA THR A 33 3.54 -3.56 -6.90
C THR A 33 3.71 -2.07 -7.14
N ASN A 34 3.83 -1.26 -6.08
CA ASN A 34 4.05 0.18 -6.21
C ASN A 34 5.34 0.49 -6.96
N HIS A 35 6.44 -0.21 -6.63
CA HIS A 35 7.70 -0.06 -7.37
C HIS A 35 7.56 -0.47 -8.84
N ALA A 36 6.95 -1.63 -9.12
CA ALA A 36 6.72 -2.08 -10.49
C ALA A 36 5.84 -1.10 -11.29
N CYS A 37 4.78 -0.55 -10.68
CA CYS A 37 3.93 0.46 -11.31
C CYS A 37 4.71 1.75 -11.60
N LYS A 38 5.54 2.23 -10.67
CA LYS A 38 6.36 3.43 -10.91
C LYS A 38 7.31 3.30 -12.09
N GLU A 39 7.88 2.12 -12.30
CA GLU A 39 8.84 1.88 -13.37
C GLU A 39 8.17 1.51 -14.71
N CYS A 40 7.09 0.73 -14.66
CA CYS A 40 6.49 0.13 -15.87
C CYS A 40 5.21 0.83 -16.34
N LEU A 41 4.46 1.50 -15.45
CA LEU A 41 3.19 2.16 -15.80
C LEU A 41 3.45 3.61 -16.18
N LEU A 42 2.95 4.04 -17.35
CA LEU A 42 3.02 5.45 -17.70
C LEU A 42 2.17 6.29 -16.75
N ARG A 43 2.70 7.43 -16.29
CA ARG A 43 2.06 8.30 -15.29
C ARG A 43 0.65 8.76 -15.70
N ASN A 44 0.41 8.98 -16.99
CA ASN A 44 -0.92 9.35 -17.50
C ASN A 44 -1.94 8.20 -17.37
N LEU A 45 -1.50 6.95 -17.51
CA LEU A 45 -2.35 5.78 -17.30
C LEU A 45 -2.62 5.56 -15.82
N GLU A 46 -1.62 5.73 -14.96
CA GLU A 46 -1.80 5.69 -13.50
C GLU A 46 -2.83 6.72 -13.04
N PHE A 47 -2.71 7.96 -13.51
CA PHE A 47 -3.68 9.04 -13.24
C PHE A 47 -5.08 8.66 -13.70
N LEU A 48 -5.23 8.18 -14.94
CA LEU A 48 -6.54 7.83 -15.49
C LEU A 48 -7.22 6.72 -14.69
N ILE A 49 -6.49 5.67 -14.32
CA ILE A 49 -7.01 4.57 -13.49
C ILE A 49 -7.43 5.10 -12.11
N TYR A 50 -6.57 5.89 -11.46
CA TYR A 50 -6.82 6.43 -10.13
C TYR A 50 -8.05 7.36 -10.09
N GLU A 51 -8.13 8.33 -11.00
CA GLU A 51 -9.25 9.27 -11.07
C GLU A 51 -10.55 8.59 -11.45
N THR A 52 -10.52 7.67 -12.42
CA THR A 52 -11.72 6.93 -12.82
C THR A 52 -12.26 6.12 -11.65
N TYR A 53 -11.40 5.36 -10.98
CA TYR A 53 -11.82 4.58 -9.82
C TYR A 53 -12.39 5.48 -8.71
N ASN A 54 -11.69 6.56 -8.37
CA ASN A 54 -12.12 7.46 -7.30
C ASN A 54 -13.44 8.14 -7.64
N TRP A 55 -13.62 8.58 -8.89
CA TRP A 55 -14.86 9.20 -9.35
C TRP A 55 -16.06 8.28 -9.17
N PHE A 56 -15.93 6.98 -9.46
CA PHE A 56 -17.00 6.00 -9.21
C PHE A 56 -17.14 5.67 -7.72
N SER A 57 -16.03 5.44 -7.01
CA SER A 57 -16.06 5.01 -5.60
C SER A 57 -16.80 5.99 -4.67
N MET A 58 -16.79 7.28 -5.01
CA MET A 58 -17.39 8.35 -4.20
C MET A 58 -18.90 8.51 -4.41
N SER A 59 -19.54 7.76 -5.32
CA SER A 59 -20.98 7.90 -5.56
C SER A 59 -21.65 6.63 -6.04
N SER A 60 -22.58 6.11 -5.23
CA SER A 60 -23.44 4.99 -5.59
C SER A 60 -24.31 5.25 -6.82
N ASN A 61 -24.80 6.49 -6.99
CA ASN A 61 -25.59 6.87 -8.18
C ASN A 61 -24.76 6.78 -9.47
N ARG A 62 -23.50 7.22 -9.43
CA ARG A 62 -22.59 7.08 -10.58
C ARG A 62 -22.31 5.62 -10.88
N GLN A 63 -22.11 4.78 -9.86
CA GLN A 63 -21.95 3.34 -10.07
C GLN A 63 -23.21 2.69 -10.66
N PHE A 64 -24.40 3.08 -10.19
CA PHE A 64 -25.66 2.55 -10.70
C PHE A 64 -25.93 2.94 -12.15
N ALA A 65 -25.56 4.16 -12.56
CA ALA A 65 -25.76 4.64 -13.92
C ALA A 65 -24.91 3.91 -14.99
N TYR A 66 -23.83 3.24 -14.59
CA TYR A 66 -22.88 2.55 -15.48
C TYR A 66 -22.70 1.06 -15.12
N LYS A 67 -23.68 0.49 -14.42
CA LYS A 67 -23.75 -0.95 -14.09
C LYS A 67 -24.39 -1.75 -15.21
#